data_AF-A0A7C3R9G0-F1
#
_entry.id   AF-A0A7C3R9G0-F1
#
_cell.length_a   1.000
_cell.length_b   1.000
_cell.length_c   1.000
_cell.angle_alpha   90.00
_cell.angle_beta   90.00
_cell.angle_gamma   90.00
#
_symmetry.space_group_name_H-M   'P 1'
#
loop_
_entity.id
_entity.type
_entity.pdbx_description
1 polymer ?
#
loop_
_entity_poly.entity_id
_entity_poly.type
_entity_poly.pdbx_seq_one_letter_code
_entity_poly.pdbx_strand_id
1 'polypeptide(L)'
;MDEAERIVEEIKHELVPRWNAFLEGIRRGCSNSWLSLLAYQDAIREEVRIQGEIMDGILEKYGWSPWIPANEDEKMLYQCMNYYEALSGANQTVAVYVKDGYYLLLIQRFTIENLRAEIVDEEHFRGMLEVWREYLEEDVRRGCADYLDFQ
;
A
#
# COMPACT_ATOMS: atom_id res chain seq x y z
N MET A 1 -14.47 -19.68 -0.99
CA MET A 1 -13.35 -18.76 -0.86
C MET A 1 -13.38 -17.87 -2.08
N ASP A 2 -13.67 -16.59 -1.87
CA ASP A 2 -13.66 -15.56 -2.91
C ASP A 2 -12.24 -15.41 -3.52
N GLU A 3 -12.09 -14.90 -4.75
CA GLU A 3 -10.77 -14.74 -5.38
C GLU A 3 -9.87 -13.81 -4.57
N ALA A 4 -10.41 -12.70 -4.08
CA ALA A 4 -9.70 -11.76 -3.22
C ALA A 4 -9.19 -12.43 -1.93
N GLU A 5 -10.03 -13.27 -1.31
CA GLU A 5 -9.68 -14.03 -0.12
C GLU A 5 -8.55 -15.03 -0.39
N ARG A 6 -8.57 -15.74 -1.52
CA ARG A 6 -7.47 -16.65 -1.91
C ARG A 6 -6.15 -15.92 -2.09
N ILE A 7 -6.19 -14.79 -2.79
CA ILE A 7 -5.03 -13.94 -3.04
C ILE A 7 -4.42 -13.49 -1.71
N VAL A 8 -5.25 -12.96 -0.80
CA VAL A 8 -4.79 -12.45 0.50
C VAL A 8 -4.17 -13.55 1.34
N GLU A 9 -4.78 -14.73 1.40
CA GLU A 9 -4.23 -15.85 2.16
C GLU A 9 -2.90 -16.34 1.59
N GLU A 10 -2.75 -16.37 0.25
CA GLU A 10 -1.48 -16.71 -0.39
C GLU A 10 -0.39 -15.67 -0.10
N ILE A 11 -0.72 -14.37 -0.20
CA ILE A 11 0.21 -13.29 0.15
C ILE A 11 0.63 -13.39 1.62
N LYS A 12 -0.32 -13.59 2.54
CA LYS A 12 -0.03 -13.72 3.97
C LYS A 12 0.85 -14.93 4.26
N HIS A 13 0.57 -16.06 3.63
CA HIS A 13 1.34 -17.28 3.78
C HIS A 13 2.82 -17.06 3.42
N GLU A 14 3.11 -16.29 2.37
CA GLU A 14 4.47 -15.97 1.95
C GLU A 14 5.13 -14.86 2.80
N LEU A 15 4.38 -13.80 3.12
CA LEU A 15 4.96 -12.58 3.70
C LEU A 15 4.98 -12.56 5.23
N VAL A 16 3.98 -13.11 5.93
CA VAL A 16 3.92 -13.08 7.40
C VAL A 16 5.16 -13.74 8.04
N PRO A 17 5.60 -14.94 7.61
CA PRO A 17 6.78 -15.57 8.19
C PRO A 17 8.07 -14.75 7.96
N ARG A 18 8.22 -14.14 6.77
CA ARG A 18 9.38 -13.31 6.43
C ARG A 18 9.41 -12.04 7.26
N TRP A 19 8.28 -11.36 7.37
CA TRP A 19 8.14 -10.16 8.20
C TRP A 19 8.48 -10.44 9.67
N ASN A 20 7.99 -11.55 10.21
CA ASN A 20 8.31 -11.96 11.57
C ASN A 20 9.81 -12.27 11.76
N ALA A 21 10.44 -12.93 10.78
CA ALA A 21 11.88 -13.18 10.80
C ALA A 21 12.70 -11.88 10.71
N PHE A 22 12.28 -10.93 9.87
CA PHE A 22 12.88 -9.60 9.73
C PHE A 22 12.84 -8.84 11.05
N LEU A 23 11.66 -8.72 11.68
CA LEU A 23 11.49 -8.06 12.97
C LEU A 23 12.33 -8.70 14.08
N GLU A 24 12.42 -10.03 14.10
CA GLU A 24 13.25 -10.74 15.08
C GLU A 24 14.75 -10.54 14.83
N GLY A 25 15.19 -10.52 13.57
CA GLY A 25 16.57 -10.21 13.20
C GLY A 25 16.98 -8.82 13.69
N ILE A 26 16.10 -7.83 13.52
CA ILE A 26 16.35 -6.47 14.00
C ILE A 26 16.43 -6.42 15.54
N ARG A 27 15.51 -7.08 16.24
CA ARG A 27 15.52 -7.15 17.72
C ARG A 27 16.82 -7.75 18.27
N ARG A 28 17.39 -8.75 17.58
CA ARG A 28 18.64 -9.41 18.00
C ARG A 28 19.91 -8.64 17.62
N GLY A 29 19.89 -7.88 16.52
CA GLY A 29 21.06 -7.24 15.94
C GLY A 29 21.43 -5.86 16.49
N CYS A 30 20.54 -5.21 17.26
CA CYS A 30 20.70 -3.81 17.65
C CYS A 30 20.71 -3.62 19.17
N SER A 31 21.90 -3.47 19.76
CA SER A 31 22.07 -3.11 21.18
C SER A 31 22.09 -1.59 21.45
N ASN A 32 22.22 -0.76 20.41
CA ASN A 32 22.24 0.71 20.49
C ASN A 32 21.13 1.33 19.64
N SER A 33 20.22 2.06 20.28
CA SER A 33 18.93 2.54 19.73
C SER A 33 19.01 3.57 18.61
N TRP A 34 20.14 4.25 18.41
CA TRP A 34 20.28 5.32 17.40
C TRP A 34 20.95 4.85 16.10
N LEU A 35 21.99 4.02 16.18
CA LEU A 35 22.58 3.40 14.98
C LEU A 35 21.64 2.36 14.36
N SER A 36 20.75 1.77 15.18
CA SER A 36 19.68 0.93 14.69
C SER A 36 18.69 1.68 13.81
N LEU A 37 18.43 2.97 14.04
CA LEU A 37 17.43 3.74 13.27
C LEU A 37 17.82 3.95 11.80
N LEU A 38 19.09 4.22 11.49
CA LEU A 38 19.55 4.39 10.11
C LEU A 38 19.65 3.05 9.38
N ALA A 39 20.21 2.03 10.03
CA ALA A 39 20.18 0.66 9.50
C ALA A 39 18.74 0.14 9.33
N TYR A 40 17.82 0.57 10.19
CA TYR A 40 16.38 0.29 10.07
C TYR A 40 15.79 0.86 8.79
N GLN A 41 16.15 2.08 8.40
CA GLN A 41 15.54 2.75 7.25
C GLN A 41 15.89 2.05 5.93
N ASP A 42 17.16 1.74 5.72
CA ASP A 42 17.60 1.04 4.51
C ASP A 42 17.07 -0.41 4.47
N ALA A 43 17.07 -1.09 5.63
CA ALA A 43 16.51 -2.44 5.75
C ALA A 43 14.99 -2.45 5.51
N ILE A 44 14.24 -1.47 6.01
CA ILE A 44 12.80 -1.33 5.74
C ILE A 44 12.56 -1.09 4.25
N ARG A 45 13.32 -0.22 3.60
CA ARG A 45 13.14 0.08 2.16
C ARG A 45 13.32 -1.17 1.31
N GLU A 46 14.37 -1.94 1.59
CA GLU A 46 14.64 -3.19 0.88
C GLU A 46 13.57 -4.25 1.15
N GLU A 47 13.11 -4.36 2.40
CA GLU A 47 12.03 -5.27 2.78
C GLU A 47 10.71 -4.89 2.08
N VAL A 48 10.36 -3.60 2.02
CA VAL A 48 9.18 -3.10 1.28
C VAL A 48 9.28 -3.41 -0.21
N ARG A 49 10.48 -3.27 -0.81
CA ARG A 49 10.73 -3.64 -2.20
C ARG A 49 10.47 -5.13 -2.45
N ILE A 50 11.03 -5.99 -1.61
CA ILE A 50 10.86 -7.44 -1.70
C ILE A 50 9.39 -7.84 -1.50
N GLN A 51 8.69 -7.20 -0.56
CA GLN A 51 7.25 -7.41 -0.37
C GLN A 51 6.46 -7.07 -1.62
N GLY A 52 6.78 -5.94 -2.27
CA GLY A 52 6.20 -5.55 -3.56
C GLY A 52 6.40 -6.63 -4.63
N GLU A 53 7.64 -7.11 -4.82
CA GLU A 53 7.95 -8.15 -5.82
C GLU A 53 7.18 -9.45 -5.59
N ILE A 54 7.00 -9.86 -4.32
CA ILE A 54 6.24 -11.06 -3.98
C ILE A 54 4.76 -10.87 -4.25
N MET A 55 4.19 -9.72 -3.86
CA MET A 55 2.79 -9.40 -4.13
C MET A 55 2.53 -9.38 -5.64
N ASP A 56 3.39 -8.72 -6.41
CA ASP A 56 3.30 -8.65 -7.87
C ASP A 56 3.36 -10.05 -8.50
N GLY A 57 4.32 -10.88 -8.10
CA GLY A 57 4.44 -12.24 -8.63
C GLY A 57 3.25 -13.14 -8.31
N ILE A 58 2.66 -13.00 -7.12
CA ILE A 58 1.42 -13.71 -6.75
C ILE A 58 0.27 -13.20 -7.61
N LEU A 59 0.13 -11.88 -7.78
CA LEU A 59 -0.99 -11.31 -8.51
C LEU A 59 -0.93 -11.55 -10.01
N GLU A 60 0.26 -11.59 -10.60
CA GLU A 60 0.49 -12.01 -11.98
C GLU A 60 -0.05 -13.42 -12.23
N LYS A 61 0.17 -14.37 -11.30
CA LYS A 61 -0.38 -15.74 -11.37
C LYS A 61 -1.91 -15.76 -11.44
N TYR A 62 -2.59 -14.78 -10.84
CA TYR A 62 -4.05 -14.64 -10.89
C TYR A 62 -4.54 -13.76 -12.06
N GLY A 63 -3.63 -13.24 -12.89
CA GLY A 63 -3.95 -12.39 -14.04
C GLY A 63 -4.23 -10.93 -13.68
N TRP A 64 -3.80 -10.49 -12.49
CA TRP A 64 -3.90 -9.09 -12.06
C TRP A 64 -2.60 -8.37 -12.43
N SER A 65 -2.72 -7.16 -12.99
CA SER A 65 -1.57 -6.31 -13.32
C SER A 65 -1.56 -5.07 -12.44
N PRO A 66 -0.39 -4.54 -12.03
CA PRO A 66 -0.33 -3.28 -11.30
C PRO A 66 -1.12 -2.18 -12.03
N TRP A 67 -1.97 -1.46 -11.31
CA TRP A 67 -2.66 -0.31 -11.89
C TRP A 67 -1.66 0.81 -12.12
N ILE A 68 -1.67 1.36 -13.34
CA ILE A 68 -0.82 2.46 -13.75
C ILE A 68 -1.71 3.69 -13.90
N PRO A 69 -1.48 4.77 -13.14
CA PRO A 69 -2.23 6.01 -13.30
C PRO A 69 -2.17 6.52 -14.74
N ALA A 70 -3.30 6.95 -15.30
CA ALA A 70 -3.36 7.40 -16.69
C ALA A 70 -2.71 8.78 -16.90
N ASN A 71 -2.60 9.58 -15.83
CA ASN A 71 -2.06 10.93 -15.85
C ASN A 71 -1.52 11.35 -14.47
N GLU A 72 -0.87 12.51 -14.40
CA GLU A 72 -0.31 13.05 -13.15
C GLU A 72 -1.40 13.38 -12.11
N ASP A 73 -2.63 13.71 -12.53
CA ASP A 73 -3.73 13.96 -11.59
C ASP A 73 -4.12 12.67 -10.86
N GLU A 74 -4.35 11.57 -11.58
CA GLU A 74 -4.66 10.26 -10.96
C GLU A 74 -3.52 9.77 -10.06
N LYS A 75 -2.27 10.01 -10.46
CA LYS A 75 -1.09 9.72 -9.64
C LYS A 75 -1.09 10.55 -8.36
N MET A 76 -1.41 11.83 -8.44
CA MET A 76 -1.51 12.73 -7.29
C MET A 76 -2.63 12.28 -6.34
N LEU A 77 -3.80 11.93 -6.88
CA LEU A 77 -4.93 11.44 -6.08
C LEU A 77 -4.60 10.11 -5.39
N TYR A 78 -3.90 9.21 -6.08
CA TYR A 78 -3.41 7.97 -5.48
C TYR A 78 -2.42 8.24 -4.34
N GLN A 79 -1.53 9.22 -4.49
CA GLN A 79 -0.63 9.65 -3.41
C GLN A 79 -1.40 10.28 -2.24
N CYS A 80 -2.42 11.09 -2.52
CA CYS A 80 -3.29 11.68 -1.49
C CYS A 80 -4.06 10.60 -0.71
N MET A 81 -4.64 9.62 -1.40
CA MET A 81 -5.27 8.47 -0.76
C MET A 81 -4.31 7.79 0.21
N ASN A 82 -3.12 7.42 -0.25
CA ASN A 82 -2.09 6.81 0.58
C ASN A 82 -1.74 7.67 1.81
N TYR A 83 -1.59 8.98 1.62
CA TYR A 83 -1.25 9.92 2.69
C TYR A 83 -2.37 10.04 3.73
N TYR A 84 -3.60 10.33 3.33
CA TYR A 84 -4.72 10.50 4.26
C TYR A 84 -5.08 9.21 4.98
N GLU A 85 -5.03 8.07 4.27
CA GLU A 85 -5.28 6.78 4.86
C GLU A 85 -4.21 6.42 5.90
N ALA A 86 -2.93 6.71 5.62
CA ALA A 86 -1.86 6.55 6.60
C ALA A 86 -2.06 7.44 7.83
N LEU A 87 -2.47 8.71 7.67
CA LEU A 87 -2.78 9.61 8.78
C LEU A 87 -3.96 9.13 9.64
N SER A 88 -4.97 8.54 9.01
CA SER A 88 -6.17 8.06 9.72
C SER A 88 -5.89 6.85 10.63
N GLY A 89 -4.80 6.10 10.36
CA GLY A 89 -4.46 4.87 11.07
C GLY A 89 -5.49 3.74 10.93
N ALA A 90 -6.49 3.90 10.04
CA ALA A 90 -7.60 2.98 9.90
C ALA A 90 -7.26 1.85 8.92
N ASN A 91 -7.08 2.18 7.64
CA ASN A 91 -6.90 1.23 6.56
C ASN A 91 -6.16 1.91 5.41
N GLN A 92 -4.95 1.48 5.10
CA GLN A 92 -4.15 2.04 4.01
C GLN A 92 -4.22 1.12 2.80
N THR A 93 -4.66 1.65 1.68
CA THR A 93 -4.53 1.03 0.36
C THR A 93 -3.05 1.04 -0.01
N VAL A 94 -2.41 -0.11 0.03
CA VAL A 94 -0.95 -0.24 -0.19
C VAL A 94 -0.60 -0.56 -1.64
N ALA A 95 -1.54 -1.13 -2.40
CA ALA A 95 -1.37 -1.41 -3.81
C ALA A 95 -2.73 -1.55 -4.51
N VAL A 96 -2.75 -1.26 -5.81
CA VAL A 96 -3.93 -1.39 -6.67
C VAL A 96 -3.53 -2.17 -7.90
N TYR A 97 -4.38 -3.14 -8.26
CA TYR A 97 -4.19 -3.96 -9.46
C TYR A 97 -5.46 -3.95 -10.29
N VAL A 98 -5.33 -4.20 -11.60
CA VAL A 98 -6.42 -4.17 -12.56
C VAL A 98 -6.50 -5.47 -13.35
N LYS A 99 -7.73 -5.92 -13.62
CA LYS A 99 -8.05 -7.09 -14.45
C LYS A 99 -9.45 -6.92 -15.02
N ASP A 100 -9.58 -6.95 -16.34
CA ASP A 100 -10.87 -6.95 -17.05
C ASP A 100 -11.86 -5.84 -16.62
N GLY A 101 -11.37 -4.63 -16.31
CA GLY A 101 -12.18 -3.50 -15.85
C GLY A 101 -12.54 -3.51 -14.36
N TYR A 102 -12.02 -4.48 -13.61
CA TYR A 102 -12.09 -4.53 -12.16
C TYR A 102 -10.76 -4.14 -11.53
N TYR A 103 -10.84 -3.64 -10.30
CA TYR A 103 -9.73 -3.16 -9.51
C TYR A 103 -9.64 -3.94 -8.21
N LEU A 104 -8.50 -4.54 -7.94
CA LEU A 104 -8.16 -5.18 -6.68
C LEU A 104 -7.40 -4.18 -5.82
N LEU A 105 -7.98 -3.80 -4.69
CA LEU A 105 -7.39 -2.93 -3.69
C LEU A 105 -6.78 -3.80 -2.59
N LEU A 106 -5.45 -3.77 -2.45
CA LEU A 106 -4.78 -4.36 -1.29
C LEU A 106 -4.76 -3.33 -0.17
N ILE A 107 -5.39 -3.67 0.95
CA ILE A 107 -5.58 -2.76 2.07
C ILE A 107 -4.90 -3.37 3.30
N GLN A 108 -3.99 -2.62 3.91
CA GLN A 108 -3.23 -3.02 5.08
C GLN A 108 -3.53 -2.12 6.28
N ARG A 109 -3.60 -2.73 7.46
CA ARG A 109 -3.69 -2.00 8.74
C ARG A 109 -2.54 -2.40 9.66
N PHE A 110 -1.60 -1.49 9.88
CA PHE A 110 -0.39 -1.68 10.70
C PHE A 110 0.59 -2.76 10.22
N THR A 111 0.15 -4.00 10.01
CA THR A 111 1.00 -5.16 9.66
C THR A 111 0.38 -5.99 8.55
N ILE A 112 1.22 -6.77 7.85
CA ILE A 112 0.80 -7.63 6.73
C ILE A 112 -0.19 -8.74 7.15
N GLU A 113 -0.23 -9.11 8.44
CA GLU A 113 -1.22 -10.04 9.00
C GLU A 113 -2.65 -9.50 8.86
N ASN A 114 -2.80 -8.18 8.88
CA ASN A 114 -4.07 -7.48 8.71
C ASN A 114 -4.33 -7.08 7.25
N LEU A 115 -3.58 -7.64 6.30
CA LEU A 115 -3.87 -7.46 4.88
C LEU A 115 -5.27 -7.98 4.56
N ARG A 116 -6.00 -7.21 3.78
CA ARG A 116 -7.27 -7.60 3.16
C ARG A 116 -7.27 -7.13 1.72
N ALA A 117 -8.20 -7.64 0.93
CA ALA A 117 -8.39 -7.23 -0.44
C ALA A 117 -9.87 -6.93 -0.69
N GLU A 118 -10.11 -5.98 -1.57
CA GLU A 118 -11.43 -5.64 -2.07
C GLU A 118 -11.38 -5.58 -3.60
N ILE A 119 -12.36 -6.19 -4.27
CA ILE A 119 -12.50 -6.09 -5.72
C ILE A 119 -13.67 -5.15 -6.00
N VAL A 120 -13.39 -4.07 -6.72
CA VAL A 120 -14.37 -3.06 -7.12
C VAL A 120 -14.39 -2.91 -8.64
N ASP A 121 -15.50 -2.40 -9.18
CA ASP A 121 -15.57 -2.04 -10.60
C ASP A 121 -14.96 -0.65 -10.87
N GLU A 122 -14.88 -0.27 -12.14
CA GLU A 122 -14.34 1.02 -12.55
C GLU A 122 -15.12 2.22 -11.99
N GLU A 123 -16.46 2.13 -11.90
CA GLU A 123 -17.29 3.23 -11.39
C GLU A 123 -16.97 3.50 -9.92
N HIS A 124 -16.89 2.45 -9.10
CA HIS A 124 -16.52 2.54 -7.69
C HIS A 124 -15.09 3.05 -7.53
N PHE A 125 -14.13 2.52 -8.29
CA PHE A 125 -12.74 2.95 -8.19
C PHE A 125 -12.57 4.44 -8.54
N ARG A 126 -13.22 4.92 -9.60
CA ARG A 126 -13.22 6.35 -9.96
C ARG A 126 -13.90 7.19 -8.88
N GLY A 127 -15.02 6.72 -8.34
CA GLY A 127 -15.69 7.38 -7.21
C GLY A 127 -14.77 7.56 -6.01
N MET A 128 -13.95 6.56 -5.67
CA MET A 128 -12.95 6.67 -4.61
C MET A 128 -11.91 7.76 -4.90
N LEU A 129 -11.37 7.82 -6.13
CA LEU A 129 -10.41 8.86 -6.52
C LEU A 129 -11.01 10.27 -6.42
N GLU A 130 -12.29 10.44 -6.79
CA GLU A 130 -12.97 11.73 -6.69
C GLU A 130 -13.20 12.17 -5.25
N VAL A 131 -13.47 11.25 -4.31
CA VAL A 131 -13.51 11.59 -2.87
C VAL A 131 -12.17 12.18 -2.42
N TRP A 132 -11.04 11.60 -2.85
CA TRP A 132 -9.71 12.13 -2.51
C TRP A 132 -9.41 13.46 -3.19
N ARG A 133 -9.98 13.71 -4.37
CA ARG A 133 -9.91 15.02 -5.03
C ARG A 133 -10.57 16.09 -4.19
N GLU A 134 -11.75 15.83 -3.66
CA GLU A 134 -12.46 16.78 -2.79
C GLU A 134 -11.66 17.14 -1.53
N TYR A 135 -11.01 16.15 -0.89
CA TYR A 135 -10.12 16.40 0.25
C TYR A 135 -8.91 17.25 -0.14
N LEU A 136 -8.26 16.91 -1.26
CA LEU A 136 -7.11 17.65 -1.77
C LEU A 136 -7.46 19.10 -2.09
N GLU A 137 -8.58 19.34 -2.79
CA GLU A 137 -9.06 20.68 -3.13
C GLU A 137 -9.37 21.50 -1.87
N GLU A 138 -9.93 20.86 -0.83
CA GLU A 138 -10.19 21.52 0.45
C GLU A 138 -8.90 21.89 1.18
N ASP A 139 -7.89 21.01 1.18
CA ASP A 139 -6.59 21.30 1.80
C ASP A 139 -5.84 22.41 1.05
N VAL A 140 -5.87 22.41 -0.29
CA VAL A 140 -5.33 23.51 -1.11
C VAL A 140 -6.05 24.82 -0.78
N ARG A 141 -7.38 24.82 -0.69
CA ARG A 141 -8.18 26.00 -0.33
C ARG A 141 -7.84 26.54 1.06
N ARG A 142 -7.49 25.65 2.00
CA ARG A 142 -7.08 26.00 3.37
C ARG A 142 -5.61 26.38 3.49
N GLY A 143 -4.80 26.16 2.45
CA GLY A 143 -3.34 26.32 2.52
C GLY A 143 -2.70 25.28 3.44
N CYS A 144 -3.21 24.05 3.45
CA CYS A 144 -2.73 22.93 4.26
C CYS A 144 -2.15 21.79 3.42
N ALA A 145 -1.93 22.01 2.12
CA ALA A 145 -1.42 21.02 1.17
C ALA A 145 0.11 20.97 1.07
N ASP A 146 0.83 21.42 2.11
CA ASP A 146 2.31 21.52 2.13
C ASP A 146 3.01 20.15 1.97
N TYR A 147 2.29 19.05 2.19
CA TYR A 147 2.79 17.69 1.98
C TYR A 147 2.98 17.33 0.49
N LEU A 148 2.49 18.17 -0.43
CA LEU A 148 2.69 18.02 -1.87
C LEU A 148 4.05 18.55 -2.36
N ASP A 149 4.74 19.37 -1.56
CA ASP A 149 6.02 20.00 -1.93
C ASP A 149 7.23 19.07 -1.75
N PHE A 150 7.03 17.84 -1.27
CA PHE A 150 8.08 16.83 -1.17
C PHE A 150 8.31 16.13 -2.52
N GLN A 151 9.03 16.80 -3.44
CA GLN A 151 9.64 16.18 -4.63
C GLN A 151 11.13 15.94 -4.45
#